data_AF-A0AA39PQM2-F1
#
_entry.id   AF-A0AA39PQM2-F1
#
_cell.length_a   1.000
_cell.length_b   1.000
_cell.length_c   1.000
_cell.angle_alpha   90.00
_cell.angle_beta   90.00
_cell.angle_gamma   90.00
#
_symmetry.space_group_name_H-M   'P 1'
#
loop_
_entity.id
_entity.type
_entity.pdbx_description
1 polymer ?
#
loop_
_entity_poly.entity_id
_entity_poly.type
_entity_poly.pdbx_seq_one_letter_code
_entity_poly.pdbx_strand_id
1 'polypeptide(L)'
;RFKLDGLVDVGWKGGFCNRCDNCHQGEFWTCKHAAYTGFSHDGGHAEYIYAPETSVITLPEEALQTFSYVELAPLFCAGATVFDTIRTTKWCYGDICIVQGIGGL
;
A
#
# COMPACT_ATOMS: atom_id res chain seq x y z
N ARG A 1 -13.88 -7.07 -9.54
CA ARG A 1 -13.04 -7.07 -8.31
C ARG A 1 -13.50 -5.98 -7.36
N PHE A 2 -13.66 -4.75 -7.83
CA PHE A 2 -14.18 -3.63 -7.05
C PHE A 2 -15.67 -3.42 -7.30
N LYS A 3 -16.36 -2.83 -6.32
CA LYS A 3 -17.76 -2.43 -6.41
C LYS A 3 -17.84 -0.92 -6.19
N LEU A 4 -18.85 -0.29 -6.78
CA LEU A 4 -19.21 1.08 -6.40
C LEU A 4 -19.48 1.12 -4.90
N ASP A 5 -19.08 2.23 -4.28
CA ASP A 5 -19.14 2.47 -2.83
C ASP A 5 -18.30 1.50 -1.97
N GLY A 6 -17.50 0.63 -2.60
CA GLY A 6 -16.59 -0.25 -1.88
C GLY A 6 -15.43 0.52 -1.25
N LEU A 7 -15.09 0.15 -0.01
CA LEU A 7 -13.95 0.74 0.71
C LEU A 7 -12.63 0.30 0.07
N VAL A 8 -11.86 1.28 -0.41
CA VAL A 8 -10.60 1.06 -1.10
C VAL A 8 -9.55 2.09 -0.70
N ASP A 9 -8.29 1.74 -0.92
CA ASP A 9 -7.15 2.63 -0.77
C ASP A 9 -6.21 2.52 -1.98
N VAL A 10 -5.37 3.54 -2.17
CA VAL A 10 -4.28 3.61 -3.14
C VAL A 10 -3.03 4.09 -2.43
N GLY A 11 -2.07 3.18 -2.25
CA GLY A 11 -0.77 3.50 -1.64
C GLY A 11 0.21 4.16 -2.61
N TRP A 12 1.49 4.17 -2.20
CA TRP A 12 2.60 4.74 -2.98
C TRP A 12 2.76 4.09 -4.37
N LYS A 13 2.55 2.78 -4.47
CA LYS A 13 2.73 2.04 -5.72
C LYS A 13 1.55 2.31 -6.66
N GLY A 14 1.79 3.08 -7.72
CA GLY A 14 0.83 3.39 -8.79
C GLY A 14 0.56 2.22 -9.75
N GLY A 15 0.60 0.98 -9.24
CA GLY A 15 0.29 -0.24 -9.99
C GLY A 15 1.49 -0.93 -10.62
N PHE A 16 1.19 -1.97 -11.38
CA PHE A 16 2.16 -2.85 -12.03
C PHE A 16 1.64 -3.32 -13.40
N CYS A 17 2.56 -3.73 -14.27
CA CYS A 17 2.29 -3.89 -15.70
C CYS A 17 1.79 -5.27 -16.14
N ASN A 18 1.86 -6.30 -15.27
CA ASN A 18 1.47 -7.68 -15.57
C ASN A 18 2.16 -8.35 -16.78
N ARG A 19 3.24 -7.77 -17.31
CA ARG A 19 3.92 -8.29 -18.51
C ARG A 19 5.43 -8.43 -18.40
N CYS A 20 6.05 -7.80 -17.41
CA CYS A 20 7.50 -7.93 -17.20
C CYS A 20 7.81 -9.17 -16.35
N ASP A 21 9.03 -9.66 -16.43
CA ASP A 21 9.48 -10.87 -15.69
C ASP A 21 9.11 -10.80 -14.21
N ASN A 22 9.36 -9.66 -13.56
CA ASN A 22 9.07 -9.48 -12.14
C ASN A 22 7.57 -9.64 -11.85
N CYS A 23 6.69 -9.07 -12.68
CA CYS A 23 5.25 -9.27 -12.51
C CYS A 23 4.83 -10.73 -12.73
N HIS A 24 5.44 -11.44 -13.68
CA HIS A 24 5.15 -12.87 -13.88
C HIS A 24 5.61 -13.76 -12.72
N GLN A 25 6.65 -13.33 -11.98
CA GLN A 25 7.10 -13.99 -10.75
C GLN A 25 6.30 -13.57 -9.50
N GLY A 26 5.32 -12.66 -9.63
CA GLY A 26 4.59 -12.10 -8.49
C GLY A 26 5.33 -11.00 -7.74
N GLU A 27 6.51 -10.60 -8.22
CA GLU A 27 7.35 -9.52 -7.67
C GLU A 27 6.86 -8.14 -8.14
N PHE A 28 5.60 -7.81 -7.84
CA PHE A 28 4.95 -6.60 -8.33
C PHE A 28 5.61 -5.30 -7.83
N TRP A 29 6.19 -5.33 -6.63
CA TRP A 29 6.91 -4.20 -6.05
C TRP A 29 8.11 -3.76 -6.88
N THR A 30 8.78 -4.70 -7.55
CA THR A 30 9.96 -4.44 -8.40
C THR A 30 9.61 -4.35 -9.88
N CYS A 31 8.34 -4.16 -10.25
CA CYS A 31 7.91 -4.02 -11.64
C CYS A 31 8.74 -2.97 -12.40
N LYS A 32 9.30 -3.36 -13.56
CA LYS A 32 10.16 -2.53 -14.42
C LYS A 32 9.44 -1.36 -15.10
N HIS A 33 8.12 -1.34 -15.06
CA HIS A 33 7.26 -0.32 -15.69
C HIS A 33 6.28 0.30 -14.68
N ALA A 34 6.66 0.31 -13.39
CA ALA A 34 5.80 0.86 -12.36
C ALA A 34 5.70 2.38 -12.46
N ALA A 35 4.54 2.88 -12.05
CA ALA A 35 4.32 4.27 -11.71
C ALA A 35 4.16 4.41 -10.18
N TYR A 36 4.17 5.65 -9.72
CA TYR A 36 4.11 6.05 -8.32
C TYR A 36 3.06 7.14 -8.14
N THR A 37 2.09 6.88 -7.27
CA THR A 37 0.96 7.76 -6.97
C THR A 37 1.44 9.03 -6.29
N GLY A 38 1.02 10.20 -6.78
CA GLY A 38 1.44 11.49 -6.22
C GLY A 38 2.89 11.88 -6.55
N PHE A 39 3.56 11.14 -7.45
CA PHE A 39 4.92 11.43 -7.87
C PHE A 39 5.06 11.41 -9.40
N SER A 40 4.74 10.28 -10.04
CA SER A 40 4.78 10.16 -11.50
C SER A 40 3.45 10.49 -12.19
N HIS A 41 2.38 10.53 -11.42
CA HIS A 41 1.04 11.01 -11.78
C HIS A 41 0.37 11.59 -10.54
N ASP A 42 -0.75 12.28 -10.73
CA ASP A 42 -1.52 12.90 -9.66
C ASP A 42 -1.91 11.90 -8.56
N GLY A 43 -1.99 12.39 -7.32
CA GLY A 43 -2.25 11.58 -6.12
C GLY A 43 -3.34 12.15 -5.22
N GLY A 44 -3.44 11.63 -4.00
CA GLY A 44 -4.56 11.84 -3.07
C GLY A 44 -4.73 13.26 -2.49
N HIS A 45 -3.90 14.23 -2.85
CA HIS A 45 -4.11 15.62 -2.45
C HIS A 45 -5.12 16.32 -3.38
N ALA A 46 -6.28 15.70 -3.52
CA ALA A 46 -7.39 16.07 -4.40
C ALA A 46 -8.68 15.45 -3.86
N GLU A 47 -9.84 15.96 -4.28
CA GLU A 47 -11.14 15.37 -3.92
C GLU A 47 -11.35 14.00 -4.57
N TYR A 48 -10.71 13.75 -5.72
CA TYR A 48 -10.77 12.51 -6.48
C TYR A 48 -9.42 12.19 -7.11
N ILE A 49 -9.16 10.91 -7.33
CA ILE A 49 -7.95 10.43 -8.01
C ILE A 49 -8.29 9.39 -9.06
N TYR A 50 -7.50 9.36 -10.13
CA TYR A 50 -7.46 8.22 -11.06
C TYR A 50 -6.33 7.29 -10.65
N ALA A 51 -6.65 6.01 -10.48
CA ALA A 51 -5.68 4.99 -10.08
C ALA A 51 -5.80 3.75 -10.97
N PRO A 52 -4.68 3.16 -11.43
CA PRO A 52 -4.71 1.89 -12.13
C PRO A 52 -5.34 0.80 -11.26
N GLU A 53 -6.16 -0.08 -11.84
CA GLU A 53 -6.83 -1.17 -11.10
C GLU A 53 -5.84 -2.04 -10.28
N THR A 54 -4.62 -2.21 -10.79
CA THR A 54 -3.54 -2.97 -10.14
C THR A 54 -2.96 -2.27 -8.90
N SER A 55 -3.23 -0.98 -8.69
CA SER A 55 -2.83 -0.22 -7.50
C SER A 55 -3.90 -0.19 -6.40
N VAL A 56 -5.15 -0.51 -6.73
CA VAL A 56 -6.27 -0.39 -5.80
C VAL A 56 -6.28 -1.58 -4.83
N ILE A 57 -6.35 -1.24 -3.55
CA ILE A 57 -6.37 -2.18 -2.42
C ILE A 57 -7.80 -2.17 -1.85
N THR A 58 -8.41 -3.33 -1.68
CA THR A 58 -9.73 -3.45 -1.04
C THR A 58 -9.54 -3.59 0.46
N LEU A 59 -10.37 -2.89 1.23
CA LEU A 59 -10.40 -2.98 2.68
C LEU A 59 -11.69 -3.69 3.12
N PRO A 60 -11.66 -4.41 4.26
CA PRO A 60 -12.88 -4.88 4.91
C PRO A 60 -13.73 -3.69 5.38
N GLU A 61 -15.03 -3.67 5.05
CA GLU A 61 -15.93 -2.57 5.44
C GLU A 61 -16.08 -2.47 6.96
N GLU A 62 -15.97 -3.59 7.67
CA GLU A 62 -15.98 -3.66 9.13
C GLU A 62 -14.81 -2.89 9.78
N ALA A 63 -13.73 -2.60 9.05
CA ALA A 63 -12.63 -1.78 9.57
C ALA A 63 -13.12 -0.40 10.02
N LEU A 64 -14.13 0.17 9.33
CA LEU A 64 -14.72 1.46 9.68
C LEU A 64 -15.60 1.44 10.94
N GLN A 65 -15.87 0.25 11.51
CA GLN A 65 -16.51 0.16 12.82
C GLN A 65 -15.54 0.50 13.96
N THR A 66 -14.23 0.33 13.73
CA THR A 66 -13.20 0.55 14.75
C THR A 66 -12.30 1.74 14.42
N PHE A 67 -12.00 1.98 13.14
CA PHE A 67 -11.03 2.97 12.70
C PHE A 67 -11.67 3.98 11.74
N SER A 68 -11.28 5.25 11.85
CA SER A 68 -11.63 6.27 10.88
C SER A 68 -10.79 6.18 9.60
N TYR A 69 -11.24 6.83 8.52
CA TYR A 69 -10.44 6.97 7.29
C TYR A 69 -9.05 7.57 7.55
N VAL A 70 -8.95 8.54 8.47
CA VAL A 70 -7.69 9.22 8.79
C VAL A 70 -6.71 8.27 9.48
N GLU A 71 -7.20 7.37 10.32
CA GLU A 71 -6.38 6.36 11.00
C GLU A 71 -5.93 5.24 10.05
N LEU A 72 -6.76 4.89 9.05
CA LEU A 72 -6.44 3.86 8.07
C LEU A 72 -5.45 4.36 6.99
N ALA A 73 -5.56 5.62 6.57
CA ALA A 73 -4.75 6.19 5.48
C ALA A 73 -3.22 5.93 5.58
N PRO A 74 -2.53 6.15 6.73
CA PRO A 74 -1.08 5.94 6.80
C PRO A 74 -0.66 4.47 6.64
N LEU A 75 -1.59 3.51 6.82
CA LEU A 75 -1.27 2.09 6.75
C LEU A 75 -0.86 1.63 5.35
N PHE A 76 -1.27 2.32 4.29
CA PHE A 76 -1.01 1.92 2.91
C PHE A 76 0.29 2.49 2.31
N CYS A 77 1.04 3.24 3.11
CA CYS A 77 2.39 3.69 2.77
C CYS A 77 3.36 3.37 3.92
N ALA A 78 3.27 4.08 5.04
CA ALA A 78 4.15 3.87 6.17
C ALA A 78 3.92 2.49 6.81
N GLY A 79 2.65 2.12 7.01
CA GLY A 79 2.26 0.82 7.57
C GLY A 79 2.76 -0.36 6.76
N ALA A 80 2.46 -0.34 5.46
CA ALA A 80 2.91 -1.36 4.54
C ALA A 80 4.44 -1.48 4.54
N THR A 81 5.16 -0.34 4.59
CA THR A 81 6.63 -0.32 4.60
C THR A 81 7.19 -1.00 5.84
N VAL A 82 6.75 -0.62 7.05
CA VAL A 82 7.27 -1.23 8.29
C VAL A 82 6.81 -2.68 8.42
N PHE A 83 5.57 -3.00 8.04
CA PHE A 83 5.05 -4.35 8.07
C PHE A 83 5.82 -5.28 7.13
N ASP A 84 6.23 -4.80 5.96
CA ASP A 84 7.01 -5.60 5.02
C ASP A 84 8.37 -6.00 5.62
N THR A 85 8.99 -5.16 6.44
CA THR A 85 10.22 -5.52 7.15
C THR A 85 10.00 -6.69 8.11
N ILE A 86 8.89 -6.70 8.86
CA ILE A 86 8.55 -7.79 9.78
C ILE A 86 8.28 -9.06 8.98
N ARG A 87 7.57 -8.95 7.86
CA ARG A 87 7.13 -10.07 7.02
C ARG A 87 8.27 -10.75 6.25
N THR A 88 9.29 -10.00 5.84
CA THR A 88 10.36 -10.49 4.94
C THR A 88 11.66 -10.84 5.67
N THR A 89 11.83 -10.37 6.91
CA THR A 89 12.98 -10.72 7.74
C THR A 89 12.77 -12.06 8.46
N LYS A 90 13.84 -12.57 9.07
CA LYS A 90 13.81 -13.80 9.88
C LYS A 90 13.47 -13.54 11.35
N TRP A 91 12.76 -12.46 11.64
CA TRP A 91 12.42 -12.09 13.01
C TRP A 91 11.41 -13.08 13.60
N CYS A 92 11.60 -13.40 14.87
CA CYS A 92 10.77 -14.28 15.66
C CYS A 92 10.14 -13.50 16.81
N TYR A 93 9.04 -14.05 17.35
CA TYR A 93 8.48 -13.56 18.61
C TYR A 93 9.56 -13.58 19.71
N GLY A 94 9.72 -12.47 20.41
CA GLY A 94 10.71 -12.30 21.48
C GLY A 94 12.02 -11.65 21.02
N ASP A 95 12.23 -11.46 19.72
CA ASP A 95 13.39 -10.73 19.22
C ASP A 95 13.33 -9.24 19.62
N ILE A 96 14.51 -8.63 19.76
CA ILE A 96 14.64 -7.20 20.06
C ILE A 96 14.55 -6.41 18.76
N CYS A 97 13.51 -5.58 18.64
CA CYS A 97 13.37 -4.60 17.57
C CYS A 97 13.84 -3.22 18.04
N ILE A 98 14.68 -2.55 17.25
CA ILE A 98 15.06 -1.16 17.46
C ILE A 98 14.35 -0.30 16.43
N VAL A 99 13.52 0.62 16.89
CA VAL A 99 12.88 1.64 16.04
C VAL A 99 13.71 2.91 16.12
N GLN A 100 14.46 3.20 15.06
CA GLN A 100 15.26 4.42 14.96
C GLN A 100 14.50 5.49 14.15
N GLY A 101 13.86 6.40 14.87
CA GLY A 101 13.00 7.46 14.33
C GLY A 101 11.53 7.18 14.62
N ILE A 102 10.87 8.07 15.37
CA ILE A 102 9.47 7.94 15.81
C ILE A 102 8.67 9.06 15.13
N GLY A 103 8.42 8.87 13.84
CA GLY A 103 7.85 9.87 12.95
C GLY A 103 6.43 9.52 12.54
N GLY A 104 6.23 9.27 11.25
CA GLY A 104 4.91 9.03 10.66
C GLY A 104 4.25 7.69 11.02
N LEU A 105 5.01 6.72 11.53
CA LEU A 105 4.52 5.46 12.08
C LEU A 105 5.50 4.92 13.14
#